data_AF-A0A537PFN4-F1
#
_entry.id   AF-A0A537PFN4-F1
#
_cell.length_a   1.000
_cell.length_b   1.000
_cell.length_c   1.000
_cell.angle_alpha   90.00
_cell.angle_beta   90.00
_cell.angle_gamma   90.00
#
_symmetry.space_group_name_H-M   'P 1'
#
loop_
_entity.id
_entity.type
_entity.pdbx_description
1 polymer ?
#
loop_
_entity_poly.entity_id
_entity_poly.type
_entity_poly.pdbx_seq_one_letter_code
_entity_poly.pdbx_strand_id
1 'polypeptide(L)'
;MARETGSLMPPMHILNAPTRLMRELGYGKGYVYDHATEEGFSGQNYFPDGVARRNFYQPGERGFEREVKKRLDYWDKLRQRASGTGPQ
;
A
#
# COMPACT_ATOMS: atom_id res chain seq x y z
N MET A 1 14.56 -0.83 9.47
CA MET A 1 13.13 -0.44 9.49
C MET A 1 12.37 -1.02 10.68
N ALA A 2 11.97 -2.30 10.75
CA ALA A 2 11.19 -2.79 11.90
C ALA A 2 11.89 -2.59 13.27
N ARG A 3 13.22 -2.70 13.31
CA ARG A 3 14.03 -2.39 14.51
C ARG A 3 14.15 -0.89 14.82
N GLU A 4 13.92 -0.02 13.85
CA GLU A 4 14.13 1.44 13.94
C GLU A 4 12.82 2.19 14.17
N THR A 5 11.72 1.74 13.56
CA THR A 5 10.41 2.39 13.64
C THR A 5 9.58 1.88 14.81
N GLY A 6 10.05 0.93 15.62
CA GLY A 6 9.27 0.34 16.72
C GLY A 6 7.96 -0.33 16.26
N SER A 7 7.09 -0.67 17.22
CA SER A 7 5.72 -1.17 16.97
C SER A 7 4.76 -0.03 16.63
N LEU A 8 5.05 0.74 15.57
CA LEU A 8 4.06 1.68 15.03
C LEU A 8 2.85 0.90 14.51
N MET A 9 1.67 1.42 14.82
CA MET A 9 0.42 0.83 14.37
C MET A 9 0.28 0.98 12.85
N PRO A 10 -0.14 -0.06 12.13
CA PRO A 10 -0.52 0.08 10.73
C PRO A 10 -1.63 1.12 10.56
N PRO A 11 -1.81 1.67 9.34
CA PRO A 11 -2.89 2.60 9.06
C PRO A 11 -4.26 2.03 9.42
N MET A 12 -5.16 2.87 9.93
CA MET A 12 -6.46 2.39 10.42
C MET A 12 -7.29 1.67 9.36
N HIS A 13 -7.13 2.00 8.07
CA HIS A 13 -7.89 1.38 6.97
C HIS A 13 -7.55 -0.10 6.75
N ILE A 14 -6.39 -0.61 7.18
CA ILE A 14 -6.05 -2.04 7.04
C ILE A 14 -6.30 -2.84 8.34
N LEU A 15 -6.71 -2.17 9.42
CA LEU A 15 -6.99 -2.83 10.69
C LEU A 15 -8.36 -3.50 10.66
N ASN A 16 -8.44 -4.69 11.25
CA ASN A 16 -9.72 -5.33 11.51
C ASN A 16 -10.49 -4.52 12.57
N ALA A 17 -11.81 -4.40 12.37
CA ALA A 17 -12.72 -3.72 13.27
C ALA A 17 -13.83 -4.68 13.77
N PRO A 18 -13.48 -5.69 14.60
CA PRO A 18 -14.43 -6.72 15.03
C PRO A 18 -15.46 -6.20 16.04
N THR A 19 -15.18 -5.09 16.73
CA THR A 19 -16.11 -4.49 17.70
C THR A 19 -16.80 -3.25 17.13
N ARG A 20 -18.00 -2.92 17.63
CA ARG A 20 -18.73 -1.71 17.18
C ARG A 20 -17.95 -0.43 17.50
N LEU A 21 -17.34 -0.37 18.68
CA LEU A 21 -16.49 0.75 19.10
C LEU A 21 -15.31 0.97 18.15
N MET A 22 -14.64 -0.10 17.70
CA MET A 22 -13.53 0.02 16.74
C MET A 22 -13.98 0.60 15.40
N ARG A 23 -15.16 0.23 14.90
CA ARG A 23 -15.72 0.82 13.67
C ARG A 23 -16.06 2.31 13.86
N GLU A 24 -16.61 2.68 15.01
CA GLU A 24 -16.91 4.07 15.36
C GLU A 24 -15.63 4.92 15.45
N LEU A 25 -14.54 4.34 15.97
CA LEU A 25 -13.19 4.95 15.99
C LEU A 25 -12.53 5.01 14.60
N GLY A 26 -13.15 4.47 13.56
CA GLY A 26 -12.67 4.55 12.18
C GLY A 26 -11.73 3.41 11.76
N TYR A 27 -11.65 2.33 12.52
CA TYR A 27 -10.89 1.14 12.12
C TYR A 27 -11.56 0.49 10.90
N GLY A 28 -10.77 0.16 9.88
CA GLY A 28 -11.24 -0.34 8.59
C GLY A 28 -11.94 0.70 7.72
N LYS A 29 -12.10 1.95 8.19
CA LYS A 29 -12.74 3.01 7.39
C LYS A 29 -11.80 3.43 6.26
N GLY A 30 -12.35 3.47 5.04
CA GLY A 30 -11.58 3.84 3.85
C GLY A 30 -10.77 2.69 3.24
N TYR A 31 -10.92 1.46 3.73
CA TYR A 31 -10.37 0.29 3.04
C TYR A 31 -10.96 0.16 1.64
N VAL A 32 -10.12 0.27 0.62
CA VAL A 32 -10.50 -0.04 -0.75
C VAL A 32 -10.14 -1.49 -1.05
N TYR A 33 -11.13 -2.27 -1.47
CA TYR A 33 -10.88 -3.63 -1.90
C TYR A 33 -10.27 -3.62 -3.31
N ASP A 34 -9.01 -4.06 -3.43
CA ASP A 34 -8.24 -3.99 -4.68
C ASP A 34 -9.01 -4.59 -5.87
N HIS A 35 -9.66 -5.74 -5.69
CA HIS A 35 -10.39 -6.43 -6.76
C HIS A 35 -11.69 -5.73 -7.20
N ALA A 36 -12.20 -4.78 -6.41
CA ALA A 36 -13.36 -3.97 -6.80
C ALA A 36 -12.98 -2.74 -7.62
N THR A 37 -11.68 -2.42 -7.74
CA THR A 37 -11.21 -1.32 -8.58
C THR A 37 -11.06 -1.76 -10.04
N GLU A 38 -11.22 -0.82 -10.98
CA GLU A 38 -11.16 -1.10 -12.43
C GLU A 38 -9.85 -1.77 -12.86
N GLU A 39 -8.74 -1.35 -12.26
CA GLU A 39 -7.41 -1.89 -12.55
C GLU A 39 -7.01 -3.06 -11.63
N GLY A 40 -7.89 -3.46 -10.70
CA GLY A 40 -7.59 -4.49 -9.70
C GLY A 40 -6.51 -4.07 -8.68
N PHE A 41 -6.32 -2.76 -8.49
CA PHE A 41 -5.28 -2.18 -7.65
C PHE A 41 -5.71 -0.82 -7.08
N SER A 42 -5.86 -0.72 -5.75
CA SER A 42 -6.28 0.52 -5.08
C SER A 42 -5.18 1.55 -4.87
N GLY A 43 -3.91 1.16 -4.99
CA GLY A 43 -2.78 2.05 -4.72
C GLY A 43 -2.59 2.47 -3.25
N GLN A 44 -3.40 1.97 -2.32
CA GLN A 44 -3.37 2.35 -0.90
C GLN A 44 -1.99 2.19 -0.25
N ASN A 45 -1.74 3.03 0.76
CA ASN A 45 -0.51 3.01 1.53
C ASN A 45 -0.69 2.17 2.80
N TYR A 46 -0.01 1.04 2.86
CA TYR A 46 -0.09 0.11 4.00
C TYR A 46 1.03 0.33 5.04
N PHE A 47 1.89 1.33 4.83
CA PHE A 47 2.92 1.70 5.81
C PHE A 47 2.32 2.52 6.95
N PRO A 48 2.79 2.34 8.21
CA PRO A 48 2.34 3.14 9.35
C PRO A 48 2.38 4.63 9.10
N ASP A 49 1.48 5.36 9.74
CA ASP A 49 1.45 6.82 9.70
C ASP A 49 2.78 7.40 10.22
N GLY A 50 3.32 8.41 9.52
CA GLY A 50 4.63 8.98 9.81
C GLY A 50 5.82 8.21 9.23
N VAL A 51 5.59 7.08 8.57
CA VAL A 51 6.65 6.32 7.89
C VAL A 51 6.50 6.44 6.37
N ALA A 52 7.49 7.07 5.75
CA ALA A 52 7.55 7.13 4.29
C ALA A 52 7.62 5.73 3.68
N ARG A 53 6.89 5.54 2.58
CA ARG A 53 6.92 4.30 1.80
C ARG A 53 8.37 4.01 1.37
N ARG A 54 8.85 2.80 1.66
CA ARG A 54 10.20 2.35 1.28
C ARG A 54 10.11 1.12 0.39
N ASN A 55 10.99 1.08 -0.61
CA ASN A 55 11.12 -0.06 -1.51
C ASN A 55 12.17 -1.04 -0.95
N PHE A 56 11.70 -2.15 -0.38
CA PHE A 56 12.57 -3.18 0.18
C PHE A 56 12.96 -4.26 -0.84
N TYR A 57 12.16 -4.44 -1.88
CA TYR A 57 12.39 -5.46 -2.89
C TYR A 57 12.76 -4.79 -4.21
N GLN A 58 13.93 -5.14 -4.71
CA GLN A 58 14.44 -4.73 -6.01
C GLN A 58 14.72 -6.00 -6.80
N PRO A 59 13.74 -6.48 -7.61
CA PRO A 59 13.93 -7.68 -8.42
C PRO A 59 15.10 -7.50 -9.39
N GLY A 60 15.92 -8.54 -9.52
CA GLY A 60 16.98 -8.59 -10.50
C GLY A 60 16.45 -8.77 -11.92
N GLU A 61 17.36 -8.79 -12.89
CA GLU A 61 17.00 -8.95 -14.31
C GLU A 61 17.03 -10.41 -14.79
N ARG A 62 17.29 -11.36 -13.89
CA ARG A 62 17.48 -12.78 -14.23
C ARG A 62 16.17 -13.56 -14.08
N GLY A 63 15.84 -14.35 -15.11
CA GLY A 63 14.70 -15.25 -15.09
C GLY A 63 13.37 -14.53 -14.88
N PHE A 64 12.54 -15.06 -13.98
CA PHE A 64 11.19 -14.56 -13.73
C PHE A 64 11.16 -13.19 -13.02
N GLU A 65 12.24 -12.81 -12.33
CA GLU A 65 12.32 -11.52 -11.63
C GLU A 65 12.19 -10.33 -12.60
N ARG A 66 12.59 -10.49 -13.87
CA ARG A 66 12.37 -9.47 -14.90
C ARG A 66 10.89 -9.17 -15.11
N GLU A 67 10.04 -10.18 -15.05
CA GLU A 67 8.59 -10.00 -15.19
C GLU A 67 7.98 -9.40 -13.93
N VAL A 68 8.48 -9.80 -12.75
CA VAL A 68 8.11 -9.18 -11.47
C VAL A 68 8.44 -7.69 -11.48
N LYS A 69 9.63 -7.30 -11.97
CA LYS A 69 10.02 -5.89 -12.12
C LYS A 69 9.02 -5.10 -12.97
N LYS A 70 8.66 -5.61 -14.16
CA LYS A 70 7.67 -4.94 -15.02
C LYS A 70 6.32 -4.76 -14.32
N ARG A 71 5.90 -5.75 -13.53
CA ARG A 71 4.63 -5.69 -12.78
C ARG A 71 4.69 -4.67 -11.64
N LEU A 72 5.82 -4.59 -10.93
CA LEU A 72 6.04 -3.56 -9.92
C LEU A 72 6.04 -2.15 -10.54
N ASP A 73 6.74 -1.97 -11.67
CA ASP A 73 6.78 -0.71 -12.41
C ASP A 73 5.38 -0.29 -12.89
N TYR A 74 4.55 -1.25 -13.32
CA TYR A 74 3.16 -1.00 -13.70
C TYR A 74 2.33 -0.48 -12.52
N TRP A 75 2.42 -1.15 -11.36
CA TRP A 75 1.70 -0.71 -10.16
C TRP A 75 2.17 0.64 -9.64
N ASP A 76 3.45 0.97 -9.77
CA ASP A 76 3.94 2.29 -9.38
C ASP A 76 3.42 3.41 -10.30
N LYS A 77 3.26 3.15 -11.60
CA LYS A 77 2.58 4.09 -12.52
C LYS A 77 1.12 4.28 -12.16
N LEU A 78 0.39 3.21 -11.86
CA LEU A 78 -1.00 3.31 -11.41
C LEU A 78 -1.10 4.14 -10.12
N ARG A 79 -0.17 3.92 -9.19
CA ARG A 79 -0.11 4.67 -7.93
C ARG A 79 0.15 6.16 -8.12
N GLN A 80 1.04 6.53 -9.05
CA GLN A 80 1.29 7.94 -9.40
C GLN A 80 0.04 8.61 -9.99
N ARG A 81 -0.71 7.89 -10.83
CA ARG A 81 -1.98 8.39 -11.38
C ARG A 81 -3.03 8.60 -10.29
N ALA A 82 -3.19 7.61 -9.40
CA ALA A 82 -4.19 7.66 -8.33
C ALA A 82 -3.89 8.71 -7.25
N SER A 83 -2.60 9.00 -6.98
CA SER A 83 -2.19 9.96 -5.95
C SER A 83 -2.23 11.43 -6.39
N GLY A 84 -2.63 11.73 -7.64
CA GLY A 84 -2.67 13.10 -8.17
C GLY A 84 -1.30 13.79 -8.25
N THR A 85 -0.22 13.08 -7.92
CA THR A 85 1.16 13.55 -8.07
C THR A 85 1.64 13.12 -9.45
N GLY A 86 1.05 13.71 -10.49
CA GLY A 86 1.60 13.62 -11.84
C GLY A 86 2.94 14.37 -11.90
N PRO A 87 3.92 13.88 -12.69
CA PRO A 87 5.10 14.69 -12.96
C PRO A 87 4.64 15.96 -13.69
N GLN A 88 5.03 17.13 -13.17
CA GLN A 88 5.11 18.33 -14.00
C GLN A 88 6.35 18.24 -14.89
#